data_AF-A0A3B9GSN7-F1
#
_entry.id   AF-A0A3B9GSN7-F1
#
_cell.length_a   1.000
_cell.length_b   1.000
_cell.length_c   1.000
_cell.angle_alpha   90.00
_cell.angle_beta   90.00
_cell.angle_gamma   90.00
#
_symmetry.space_group_name_H-M   'P 1'
#
loop_
_entity.id
_entity.type
_entity.pdbx_description
1 polymer ?
#
loop_
_entity_poly.entity_id
_entity_poly.type
_entity_poly.pdbx_seq_one_letter_code
_entity_poly.pdbx_strand_id
1 'polypeptide(L)'
;DSIILVIDEIQKISNWSEVVKKEWDDDTLHDCNIKVLLLGSSRVLLEKGLSESLGGRFEEIRMTHWSYPEMKECFGFTLDQYLFFGGYPGAASLINETDRWEQYIQSAIIDATINKDILMNTSISKPALLRQTFELGASYSGEILSLNKMLGSLQDAGNAVTLAGYINLLDESGMLCGLQKYSIDTARRRASIPKFQVYNNALKIAYNPHTFDQAIMDRKEWGRILESGIGSWIVSQAFVHRIEVFYWRELANEVDFILRKKGTVVAIEVKSNAEKSTKGLTEFGYKFKPKSAFIVGDGGISAEEFLSMDIRNLFKK
;
A
#
# COMPACT_ATOMS: atom_id res chain seq x y z
N ASP A 1 -28.02 -23.67 -17.68
CA ASP A 1 -26.61 -23.68 -17.26
C ASP A 1 -26.07 -22.27 -17.21
N SER A 2 -25.20 -21.98 -16.24
CA SER A 2 -24.53 -20.67 -16.13
C SER A 2 -23.16 -20.74 -16.79
N ILE A 3 -22.84 -19.77 -17.65
CA ILE A 3 -21.52 -19.65 -18.29
C ILE A 3 -20.72 -18.57 -17.56
N ILE A 4 -19.42 -18.79 -17.35
CA ILE A 4 -18.49 -17.77 -16.87
C ILE A 4 -17.61 -17.32 -18.03
N LEU A 5 -17.65 -16.03 -18.35
CA LEU A 5 -16.74 -15.39 -19.31
C LEU A 5 -15.68 -14.61 -18.54
N VAL A 6 -14.42 -15.00 -18.70
CA VAL A 6 -13.29 -14.29 -18.09
C VAL A 6 -12.55 -13.52 -19.18
N ILE A 7 -12.38 -12.22 -18.98
CA ILE A 7 -11.60 -11.36 -19.87
C ILE A 7 -10.43 -10.81 -19.07
N ASP A 8 -9.23 -11.21 -19.46
CA ASP A 8 -8.00 -10.71 -18.85
C ASP A 8 -7.55 -9.40 -19.50
N GLU A 9 -6.98 -8.52 -18.68
CA GLU A 9 -6.45 -7.22 -19.08
C GLU A 9 -7.46 -6.36 -19.87
N ILE A 10 -8.72 -6.29 -19.39
CA ILE A 10 -9.82 -5.59 -20.07
C ILE A 10 -9.49 -4.14 -20.43
N GLN A 11 -8.65 -3.48 -19.61
CA GLN A 11 -8.21 -2.10 -19.81
C GLN A 11 -7.48 -1.85 -21.14
N LYS A 12 -6.97 -2.90 -21.80
CA LYS A 12 -6.33 -2.79 -23.13
C LYS A 12 -7.33 -2.63 -24.26
N ILE A 13 -8.61 -2.96 -24.03
CA ILE A 13 -9.66 -2.86 -25.04
C ILE A 13 -10.26 -1.46 -24.97
N SER A 14 -10.22 -0.72 -26.08
CA SER A 14 -10.81 0.62 -26.14
C SER A 14 -12.33 0.55 -25.98
N ASN A 15 -12.90 1.51 -25.23
CA ASN A 15 -14.35 1.62 -25.00
C ASN A 15 -14.99 0.36 -24.39
N TRP A 16 -14.21 -0.43 -23.64
CA TRP A 16 -14.67 -1.70 -23.08
C TRP A 16 -15.88 -1.54 -22.16
N SER A 17 -15.95 -0.45 -21.39
CA SER A 17 -16.99 -0.23 -20.38
C SER A 17 -18.39 -0.04 -20.99
N GLU A 18 -18.49 0.70 -22.11
CA GLU A 18 -19.74 0.85 -22.85
C GLU A 18 -20.20 -0.45 -23.49
N VAL A 19 -19.26 -1.25 -24.02
CA VAL A 19 -19.58 -2.56 -24.59
C VAL A 19 -20.10 -3.50 -23.51
N VAL A 20 -19.38 -3.64 -22.39
CA VAL A 20 -19.80 -4.50 -21.27
C VAL A 20 -21.18 -4.08 -20.75
N LYS A 21 -21.44 -2.78 -20.63
CA LYS A 21 -22.74 -2.25 -20.20
C LYS A 21 -23.86 -2.67 -21.16
N LYS A 22 -23.64 -2.47 -22.47
CA LYS A 22 -24.62 -2.83 -23.50
C LYS A 22 -24.95 -4.32 -23.47
N GLU A 23 -23.93 -5.17 -23.42
CA GLU A 23 -24.13 -6.63 -23.41
C GLU A 23 -24.75 -7.09 -22.07
N TRP A 24 -24.40 -6.46 -20.93
CA TRP A 24 -25.06 -6.74 -19.65
C TRP A 24 -26.55 -6.37 -19.66
N ASP A 25 -26.93 -5.23 -20.25
CA ASP A 25 -28.33 -4.80 -20.37
C ASP A 25 -29.11 -5.78 -21.29
N ASP A 26 -28.49 -6.26 -22.38
CA ASP A 26 -29.09 -7.23 -23.32
C ASP A 26 -29.25 -8.63 -22.71
N ASP A 27 -28.20 -9.13 -22.05
CA ASP A 27 -28.22 -10.42 -21.35
C ASP A 27 -29.29 -10.43 -20.24
N THR A 28 -29.42 -9.32 -19.51
CA THR A 28 -30.43 -9.15 -18.46
C THR A 28 -31.84 -9.14 -19.05
N LEU A 29 -32.03 -8.51 -20.22
CA LEU A 29 -33.33 -8.45 -20.90
C LEU A 29 -33.78 -9.83 -21.40
N HIS A 30 -32.85 -10.65 -21.87
CA HIS A 30 -33.12 -11.96 -22.47
C HIS A 30 -32.96 -13.14 -21.48
N ASP A 31 -32.73 -12.87 -20.20
CA ASP A 31 -32.49 -13.88 -19.15
C ASP A 31 -31.30 -14.82 -19.49
N CYS A 32 -30.28 -14.26 -20.15
CA CYS A 32 -29.03 -14.96 -20.45
C CYS A 32 -28.19 -15.09 -19.18
N ASN A 33 -28.00 -16.32 -18.70
CA ASN A 33 -27.25 -16.58 -17.47
C ASN A 33 -25.72 -16.61 -17.71
N ILE A 34 -25.15 -15.46 -18.06
CA ILE A 34 -23.70 -15.26 -18.22
C ILE A 34 -23.17 -14.47 -17.01
N LYS A 35 -22.05 -14.94 -16.44
CA LYS A 35 -21.29 -14.22 -15.41
C LYS A 35 -19.99 -13.74 -16.02
N VAL A 36 -19.77 -12.43 -16.01
CA VAL A 36 -18.57 -11.82 -16.59
C VAL A 36 -17.59 -11.47 -15.47
N LEU A 37 -16.36 -11.97 -15.58
CA LEU A 37 -15.23 -11.60 -14.74
C LEU A 37 -14.23 -10.80 -15.56
N LEU A 38 -14.06 -9.54 -15.20
CA LEU A 38 -13.11 -8.63 -15.83
C LEU A 38 -11.88 -8.51 -14.96
N LEU A 39 -10.72 -8.89 -15.48
CA LEU A 39 -9.44 -8.78 -14.79
C LEU A 39 -8.64 -7.62 -15.39
N GLY A 40 -7.80 -7.01 -14.56
CA GLY A 40 -6.83 -6.04 -15.01
C GLY A 40 -5.84 -5.66 -13.93
N SER A 41 -4.58 -5.57 -14.32
CA SER A 41 -3.47 -5.11 -13.47
C SER A 41 -3.49 -3.60 -13.21
N SER A 42 -4.03 -2.80 -14.14
CA SER A 42 -4.04 -1.34 -14.05
C SER A 42 -5.27 -0.81 -13.33
N ARG A 43 -5.14 -0.53 -12.02
CA ARG A 43 -6.24 -0.04 -11.18
C ARG A 43 -6.85 1.26 -11.70
N VAL A 44 -6.00 2.23 -12.05
CA VAL A 44 -6.42 3.55 -12.55
C VAL A 44 -7.31 3.43 -13.79
N LEU A 45 -6.93 2.56 -14.75
CA LEU A 45 -7.69 2.38 -15.98
C LEU A 45 -9.00 1.63 -15.77
N LEU A 46 -8.99 0.63 -14.89
CA LEU A 46 -10.21 -0.09 -14.52
C LEU A 46 -11.21 0.85 -13.83
N GLU A 47 -10.77 1.59 -12.82
CA GLU A 47 -11.64 2.51 -12.08
C GLU A 47 -12.23 3.59 -12.99
N LYS A 48 -11.43 4.13 -13.93
CA LYS A 48 -11.91 5.08 -14.94
C LYS A 48 -13.05 4.48 -15.76
N GLY A 49 -12.85 3.33 -16.40
CA GLY A 49 -13.90 2.70 -17.22
C GLY A 49 -15.13 2.27 -16.42
N LEU A 50 -14.94 1.77 -15.19
CA LEU A 50 -16.05 1.42 -14.29
C LEU A 50 -16.89 2.66 -13.92
N SER A 51 -16.25 3.80 -13.66
CA SER A 51 -16.91 5.05 -13.26
C SER A 51 -17.70 5.72 -14.39
N GLU A 52 -17.26 5.56 -15.64
CA GLU A 52 -17.87 6.20 -16.81
C GLU A 52 -19.22 5.54 -17.20
N SER A 53 -19.28 4.21 -17.22
CA SER A 53 -20.38 3.50 -17.90
C SER A 53 -21.11 2.44 -17.05
N LEU A 54 -20.46 1.88 -16.03
CA LEU A 54 -20.94 0.66 -15.34
C LEU A 54 -21.55 0.91 -13.95
N GLY A 55 -21.89 2.16 -13.63
CA GLY A 55 -22.50 2.53 -12.34
C GLY A 55 -23.62 1.57 -11.90
N GLY A 56 -23.42 0.91 -10.75
CA GLY A 56 -24.38 -0.01 -10.13
C GLY A 56 -24.45 -1.43 -10.72
N ARG A 57 -23.63 -1.76 -11.73
CA ARG A 57 -23.68 -3.05 -12.47
C ARG A 57 -22.50 -3.99 -12.20
N PHE A 58 -21.66 -3.68 -11.22
CA PHE A 58 -20.48 -4.49 -10.92
C PHE A 58 -20.25 -4.63 -9.42
N GLU A 59 -19.55 -5.70 -9.06
CA GLU A 59 -18.87 -5.85 -7.78
C GLU A 59 -17.36 -5.79 -8.03
N GLU A 60 -16.65 -5.04 -7.19
CA GLU A 60 -15.20 -4.91 -7.27
C GLU A 60 -14.54 -5.89 -6.30
N ILE A 61 -13.71 -6.80 -6.82
CA ILE A 61 -12.87 -7.69 -6.02
C ILE A 61 -11.44 -7.16 -6.08
N ARG A 62 -10.97 -6.61 -4.96
CA ARG A 62 -9.60 -6.06 -4.85
C ARG A 62 -8.62 -7.16 -4.51
N MET A 63 -7.66 -7.36 -5.40
CA MET A 63 -6.48 -8.18 -5.14
C MET A 63 -5.29 -7.29 -4.80
N THR A 64 -4.50 -7.73 -3.83
CA THR A 64 -3.29 -7.05 -3.37
C THR A 64 -2.09 -7.97 -3.54
N HIS A 65 -0.89 -7.48 -3.22
CA HIS A 65 0.33 -8.29 -3.11
C HIS A 65 0.12 -9.52 -2.24
N TRP A 66 0.93 -10.54 -2.49
CA TRP A 66 0.88 -11.79 -1.75
C TRP A 66 1.20 -11.54 -0.28
N SER A 67 0.40 -12.16 0.57
CA SER A 67 0.54 -12.15 2.01
C SER A 67 1.73 -13.01 2.46
N TYR A 68 2.19 -12.82 3.68
CA TYR A 68 3.25 -13.65 4.26
C TYR A 68 2.90 -15.15 4.22
N PRO A 69 1.68 -15.59 4.61
CA PRO A 69 1.31 -17.00 4.49
C PRO A 69 1.44 -17.56 3.08
N GLU A 70 0.98 -16.84 2.05
CA GLU A 70 1.10 -17.27 0.65
C GLU A 70 2.56 -17.37 0.21
N MET A 71 3.39 -16.38 0.58
CA MET A 71 4.82 -16.39 0.25
C MET A 71 5.57 -17.53 0.97
N LYS A 72 5.22 -17.80 2.22
CA LYS A 72 5.76 -18.91 3.02
C LYS A 72 5.36 -20.26 2.42
N GLU A 73 4.08 -20.44 2.09
CA GLU A 73 3.55 -21.70 1.57
C GLU A 73 4.08 -22.02 0.17
N CYS A 74 4.10 -21.05 -0.74
CA CYS A 74 4.45 -21.30 -2.13
C CYS A 74 5.95 -21.18 -2.43
N PHE A 75 6.69 -20.36 -1.68
CA PHE A 75 8.11 -20.07 -1.95
C PHE A 75 9.04 -20.37 -0.78
N GLY A 76 8.52 -20.79 0.39
CA GLY A 76 9.34 -21.10 1.56
C GLY A 76 9.97 -19.88 2.23
N PHE A 77 9.43 -18.68 2.00
CA PHE A 77 9.95 -17.46 2.60
C PHE A 77 9.93 -17.53 4.13
N THR A 78 11.03 -17.12 4.76
CA THR A 78 11.03 -16.79 6.18
C THR A 78 10.34 -15.44 6.41
N LEU A 79 9.97 -15.16 7.66
CA LEU A 79 9.42 -13.85 8.03
C LEU A 79 10.36 -12.71 7.65
N ASP A 80 11.66 -12.85 7.94
CA ASP A 80 12.65 -11.82 7.66
C ASP A 80 12.81 -11.59 6.15
N GLN A 81 12.83 -12.68 5.35
CA GLN A 81 12.84 -12.59 3.90
C GLN A 81 11.60 -11.88 3.36
N TYR A 82 10.40 -12.17 3.91
CA TYR A 82 9.18 -11.47 3.52
C TYR A 82 9.22 -9.98 3.88
N LEU A 83 9.67 -9.66 5.10
CA LEU A 83 9.82 -8.28 5.54
C LEU A 83 10.81 -7.51 4.68
N PHE A 84 11.88 -8.15 4.20
CA PHE A 84 12.85 -7.50 3.33
C PHE A 84 12.41 -7.50 1.85
N PHE A 85 12.26 -8.67 1.23
CA PHE A 85 12.01 -8.81 -0.20
C PHE A 85 10.55 -8.59 -0.61
N GLY A 86 9.62 -8.51 0.34
CA GLY A 86 8.21 -8.22 0.08
C GLY A 86 7.42 -9.36 -0.57
N GLY A 87 6.18 -9.05 -0.98
CA GLY A 87 5.18 -10.02 -1.46
C GLY A 87 4.96 -10.05 -2.97
N TYR A 88 6.03 -9.87 -3.77
CA TYR A 88 5.95 -10.02 -5.23
C TYR A 88 6.35 -11.46 -5.64
N PRO A 89 5.39 -12.32 -6.03
CA PRO A 89 5.68 -13.73 -6.32
C PRO A 89 6.68 -13.90 -7.48
N GLY A 90 6.61 -13.03 -8.50
CA GLY A 90 7.54 -13.07 -9.64
C GLY A 90 9.00 -12.76 -9.29
N ALA A 91 9.24 -12.11 -8.15
CA ALA A 91 10.59 -11.82 -7.65
C ALA A 91 11.10 -12.90 -6.67
N ALA A 92 10.26 -13.85 -6.26
CA ALA A 92 10.56 -14.75 -5.15
C ALA A 92 11.74 -15.69 -5.43
N SER A 93 11.88 -16.17 -6.67
CA SER A 93 13.00 -17.02 -7.07
C SER A 93 14.33 -16.28 -7.19
N LEU A 94 14.32 -14.95 -7.17
CA LEU A 94 15.49 -14.10 -7.38
C LEU A 94 16.17 -13.66 -6.09
N ILE A 95 15.62 -13.96 -4.91
CA ILE A 95 16.12 -13.41 -3.63
C ILE A 95 17.57 -13.80 -3.29
N ASN A 96 18.12 -14.83 -3.94
CA ASN A 96 19.52 -15.25 -3.80
C ASN A 96 20.44 -14.63 -4.86
N GLU A 97 19.88 -13.84 -5.79
CA GLU A 97 20.56 -13.16 -6.89
C GLU A 97 20.28 -11.65 -6.79
N THR A 98 20.84 -10.99 -5.77
CA THR A 98 20.52 -9.61 -5.37
C THR A 98 20.38 -8.64 -6.53
N ASP A 99 21.37 -8.56 -7.43
CA ASP A 99 21.35 -7.64 -8.57
C ASP A 99 20.18 -7.92 -9.53
N ARG A 100 19.86 -9.20 -9.76
CA ARG A 100 18.73 -9.61 -10.61
C ARG A 100 17.40 -9.33 -9.94
N TRP A 101 17.30 -9.54 -8.62
CA TRP A 101 16.12 -9.19 -7.85
C TRP A 101 15.88 -7.68 -7.91
N GLU A 102 16.90 -6.86 -7.66
CA GLU A 102 16.80 -5.40 -7.70
C GLU A 102 16.41 -4.91 -9.09
N GLN A 103 17.07 -5.41 -10.13
CA GLN A 103 16.74 -5.09 -11.52
C GLN A 103 15.30 -5.48 -11.87
N TYR A 104 14.82 -6.64 -11.39
CA TYR A 104 13.44 -7.05 -11.59
C TYR A 104 12.45 -6.08 -10.93
N ILE A 105 12.68 -5.71 -9.67
CA ILE A 105 11.81 -4.76 -8.96
C ILE A 105 11.83 -3.38 -9.65
N GLN A 106 12.99 -2.87 -10.03
CA GLN A 106 13.11 -1.58 -10.70
C GLN A 106 12.48 -1.58 -12.10
N SER A 107 12.81 -2.58 -12.93
CA SER A 107 12.41 -2.57 -14.35
C SER A 107 11.02 -3.16 -14.59
N ALA A 108 10.72 -4.33 -13.98
CA ALA A 108 9.50 -5.06 -14.27
C ALA A 108 8.31 -4.62 -13.41
N ILE A 109 8.57 -4.02 -12.24
CA ILE A 109 7.53 -3.52 -11.34
C ILE A 109 7.48 -2.00 -11.39
N ILE A 110 8.51 -1.31 -10.92
CA ILE A 110 8.49 0.16 -10.75
C ILE A 110 8.35 0.88 -12.10
N ASP A 111 9.22 0.59 -13.05
CA ASP A 111 9.21 1.23 -14.37
C ASP A 111 7.97 0.86 -15.18
N ALA A 112 7.51 -0.39 -15.08
CA ALA A 112 6.31 -0.83 -15.74
C ALA A 112 5.09 -0.04 -15.25
N THR A 113 4.91 0.08 -13.93
CA THR A 113 3.78 0.83 -13.34
C THR A 113 3.88 2.33 -13.64
N ILE A 114 5.05 2.95 -13.41
CA ILE A 114 5.21 4.39 -13.64
C ILE A 114 5.01 4.73 -15.13
N ASN A 115 5.63 3.99 -16.04
CA ASN A 115 5.55 4.31 -17.47
C ASN A 115 4.19 3.93 -18.07
N LYS A 116 3.69 2.72 -17.81
CA LYS A 116 2.50 2.19 -18.50
C LYS A 116 1.19 2.58 -17.82
N ASP A 117 1.14 2.55 -16.49
CA ASP A 117 -0.12 2.81 -15.79
C ASP A 117 -0.32 4.30 -15.55
N ILE A 118 0.74 5.01 -15.16
CA ILE A 118 0.63 6.43 -14.79
C ILE A 118 0.89 7.34 -16.01
N LEU A 119 2.08 7.27 -16.62
CA LEU A 119 2.51 8.24 -17.63
C LEU A 119 1.81 8.11 -18.99
N MET A 120 1.47 6.90 -19.43
CA MET A 120 0.75 6.73 -20.70
C MET A 120 -0.70 7.21 -20.65
N ASN A 121 -1.30 7.27 -19.45
CA ASN A 121 -2.74 7.52 -19.29
C ASN A 121 -3.07 8.86 -18.64
N THR A 122 -2.06 9.53 -18.07
CA THR A 122 -2.20 10.84 -17.42
C THR A 122 -1.24 11.83 -18.06
N SER A 123 -1.75 12.99 -18.46
CA SER A 123 -0.90 14.08 -18.98
C SER A 123 -0.03 14.65 -17.85
N ILE A 124 1.19 14.14 -17.72
CA ILE A 124 2.16 14.56 -16.70
C ILE A 124 3.22 15.46 -17.34
N SER A 125 3.31 16.68 -16.84
CA SER A 125 4.25 17.69 -17.33
C SER A 125 5.72 17.40 -16.97
N LYS A 126 5.97 16.73 -15.83
CA LYS A 126 7.32 16.44 -15.32
C LYS A 126 7.49 14.96 -14.91
N PRO A 127 7.62 14.03 -15.88
CA PRO A 127 7.79 12.60 -15.59
C PRO A 127 8.99 12.27 -14.71
N ALA A 128 10.11 12.97 -14.90
CA ALA A 128 11.32 12.79 -14.07
C ALA A 128 11.06 13.15 -12.60
N LEU A 129 10.25 14.19 -12.34
CA LEU A 129 9.91 14.58 -10.98
C LEU A 129 9.00 13.54 -10.30
N LEU A 130 8.06 12.93 -11.02
CA LEU A 130 7.26 11.81 -10.50
C LEU A 130 8.16 10.66 -10.02
N ARG A 131 9.16 10.29 -10.83
CA ARG A 131 10.13 9.24 -10.49
C ARG A 131 10.93 9.58 -9.25
N GLN A 132 11.51 10.77 -9.18
CA GLN A 132 12.27 11.20 -8.00
C GLN A 132 11.37 11.31 -6.74
N THR A 133 10.10 11.69 -6.92
CA THR A 133 9.11 11.70 -5.82
C THR A 133 8.88 10.30 -5.28
N PHE A 134 8.73 9.31 -6.16
CA PHE A 134 8.57 7.92 -5.77
C PHE A 134 9.83 7.38 -5.08
N GLU A 135 11.01 7.56 -5.68
CA GLU A 135 12.31 7.11 -5.12
C GLU A 135 12.54 7.64 -3.70
N LEU A 136 12.36 8.95 -3.52
CA LEU A 136 12.54 9.60 -2.22
C LEU A 136 11.42 9.22 -1.24
N GLY A 137 10.18 9.11 -1.69
CA GLY A 137 9.08 8.70 -0.82
C GLY A 137 9.18 7.23 -0.36
N ALA A 138 9.59 6.33 -1.26
CA ALA A 138 9.75 4.90 -0.97
C ALA A 138 10.90 4.64 0.01
N SER A 139 12.05 5.31 -0.16
CA SER A 139 13.16 5.20 0.81
C SER A 139 12.76 5.66 2.22
N TYR A 140 11.90 6.68 2.32
CA TYR A 140 11.32 7.18 3.57
C TYR A 140 10.02 6.46 4.00
N SER A 141 9.71 5.28 3.44
CA SER A 141 8.56 4.51 3.90
C SER A 141 8.68 4.15 5.39
N GLY A 142 7.61 4.39 6.14
CA GLY A 142 7.58 4.37 7.60
C GLY A 142 8.00 5.68 8.27
N GLU A 143 8.30 6.76 7.52
CA GLU A 143 8.80 8.01 8.09
C GLU A 143 7.97 9.24 7.69
N ILE A 144 7.90 10.22 8.58
CA ILE A 144 7.23 11.51 8.36
C ILE A 144 8.19 12.46 7.62
N LEU A 145 7.84 12.83 6.39
CA LEU A 145 8.65 13.75 5.58
C LEU A 145 7.76 14.82 4.95
N SER A 146 8.03 16.08 5.28
CA SER A 146 7.30 17.21 4.69
C SER A 146 7.64 17.40 3.23
N LEU A 147 6.62 17.73 2.44
CA LEU A 147 6.78 18.04 1.01
C LEU A 147 7.79 19.18 0.77
N ASN A 148 7.89 20.16 1.66
CA ASN A 148 8.90 21.23 1.54
C ASN A 148 10.34 20.71 1.69
N LYS A 149 10.57 19.74 2.59
CA LYS A 149 11.88 19.08 2.70
C LYS A 149 12.16 18.26 1.44
N MET A 150 11.16 17.53 0.96
CA MET A 150 11.25 16.76 -0.28
C MET A 150 11.62 17.67 -1.46
N LEU A 151 10.92 18.80 -1.65
CA LEU A 151 11.24 19.79 -2.69
C LEU A 151 12.71 20.25 -2.63
N GLY A 152 13.25 20.48 -1.43
CA GLY A 152 14.64 20.90 -1.26
C GLY A 152 15.68 19.83 -1.63
N SER A 153 15.27 18.56 -1.70
CA SER A 153 16.11 17.42 -2.11
C SER A 153 15.93 17.04 -3.58
N LEU A 154 14.92 17.58 -4.26
CA LEU A 154 14.56 17.20 -5.63
C LEU A 154 14.98 18.28 -6.63
N GLN A 155 15.36 17.85 -7.84
CA GLN A 155 15.73 18.77 -8.91
C GLN A 155 14.49 19.20 -9.70
N ASP A 156 14.40 20.49 -10.06
CA ASP A 156 13.26 21.07 -10.80
C ASP A 156 11.88 20.74 -10.18
N ALA A 157 11.82 20.70 -8.84
CA ALA A 157 10.75 20.07 -8.08
C ALA A 157 9.38 20.77 -8.14
N GLY A 158 9.26 21.87 -8.90
CA GLY A 158 8.01 22.61 -9.06
C GLY A 158 7.53 23.16 -7.71
N ASN A 159 6.38 22.68 -7.22
CA ASN A 159 5.82 23.10 -5.94
C ASN A 159 5.21 21.91 -5.18
N ALA A 160 4.85 22.14 -3.91
CA ALA A 160 4.33 21.11 -3.03
C ALA A 160 2.98 20.52 -3.52
N VAL A 161 2.19 21.28 -4.26
CA VAL A 161 0.92 20.81 -4.84
C VAL A 161 1.20 19.77 -5.93
N THR A 162 2.23 19.99 -6.75
CA THR A 162 2.68 19.01 -7.75
C THR A 162 3.14 17.72 -7.10
N LEU A 163 3.98 17.78 -6.05
CA LEU A 163 4.40 16.59 -5.32
C LEU A 163 3.22 15.85 -4.68
N ALA A 164 2.29 16.58 -4.06
CA ALA A 164 1.08 15.98 -3.50
C ALA A 164 0.24 15.27 -4.59
N GLY A 165 0.11 15.88 -5.78
CA GLY A 165 -0.55 15.25 -6.92
C GLY A 165 0.14 13.97 -7.38
N TYR A 166 1.48 13.96 -7.41
CA TYR A 166 2.25 12.76 -7.74
C TYR A 166 2.12 11.66 -6.70
N ILE A 167 2.13 12.01 -5.41
CA ILE A 167 1.87 11.05 -4.33
C ILE A 167 0.47 10.44 -4.48
N ASN A 168 -0.55 11.22 -4.85
CA ASN A 168 -1.89 10.67 -5.10
C ASN A 168 -1.91 9.68 -6.28
N LEU A 169 -1.22 9.98 -7.39
CA LEU A 169 -1.12 9.05 -8.52
C LEU A 169 -0.35 7.76 -8.16
N LEU A 170 0.68 7.88 -7.32
CA LEU A 170 1.42 6.74 -6.79
C LEU A 170 0.56 5.93 -5.81
N ASP A 171 -0.36 6.56 -5.09
CA ASP A 171 -1.30 5.89 -4.19
C ASP A 171 -2.34 5.08 -4.98
N GLU A 172 -2.96 5.71 -5.98
CA GLU A 172 -3.93 5.08 -6.88
C GLU A 172 -3.34 3.89 -7.67
N SER A 173 -2.04 3.93 -7.98
CA SER A 173 -1.32 2.83 -8.62
C SER A 173 -0.82 1.74 -7.66
N GLY A 174 -1.04 1.88 -6.34
CA GLY A 174 -0.58 0.91 -5.36
C GLY A 174 0.94 0.87 -5.19
N MET A 175 1.60 2.02 -5.35
CA MET A 175 3.06 2.16 -5.21
C MET A 175 3.44 2.77 -3.86
N LEU A 176 2.99 4.00 -3.62
CA LEU A 176 3.36 4.81 -2.45
C LEU A 176 2.20 5.71 -2.04
N CYS A 177 1.85 5.71 -0.76
CA CYS A 177 0.84 6.62 -0.20
C CYS A 177 1.42 7.53 0.90
N GLY A 178 0.68 8.60 1.21
CA GLY A 178 0.98 9.52 2.31
C GLY A 178 -0.08 9.43 3.40
N LEU A 179 0.22 8.72 4.49
CA LEU A 179 -0.68 8.59 5.63
C LEU A 179 -0.86 9.95 6.31
N GLN A 180 -2.11 10.31 6.58
CA GLN A 180 -2.45 11.54 7.30
C GLN A 180 -2.36 11.32 8.81
N LYS A 181 -2.17 12.42 9.55
CA LYS A 181 -2.25 12.39 11.01
C LYS A 181 -3.69 12.14 11.46
N TYR A 182 -3.86 11.22 12.39
CA TYR A 182 -5.12 11.00 13.09
C TYR A 182 -5.49 12.26 13.90
N SER A 183 -6.63 12.84 13.56
CA SER A 183 -7.22 13.97 14.26
C SER A 183 -8.75 13.89 14.17
N ILE A 184 -9.42 14.34 15.23
CA ILE A 184 -10.88 14.54 15.22
C ILE A 184 -11.22 15.68 14.25
N ASP A 185 -10.36 16.71 14.18
CA ASP A 185 -10.54 17.83 13.29
C ASP A 185 -10.07 17.49 11.87
N THR A 186 -10.99 17.58 10.91
CA THR A 186 -10.71 17.18 9.52
C THR A 186 -9.75 18.15 8.83
N ALA A 187 -9.77 19.45 9.17
CA ALA A 187 -8.87 20.42 8.58
C ALA A 187 -7.41 20.16 9.00
N ARG A 188 -7.16 19.96 10.30
CA ARG A 188 -5.84 19.58 10.85
C ARG A 188 -5.34 18.26 10.28
N ARG A 189 -6.24 17.28 10.09
CA ARG A 189 -5.91 16.02 9.43
C ARG A 189 -5.48 16.24 7.97
N ARG A 190 -6.22 17.03 7.19
CA ARG A 190 -5.86 17.31 5.78
C ARG A 190 -4.59 18.15 5.63
N ALA A 191 -4.29 19.00 6.61
CA ALA A 191 -3.10 19.84 6.63
C ALA A 191 -1.85 19.12 7.21
N SER A 192 -1.97 17.84 7.61
CA SER A 192 -0.85 17.13 8.23
C SER A 192 0.27 16.83 7.25
N ILE A 193 1.50 16.85 7.74
CA ILE A 193 2.66 16.31 7.03
C ILE A 193 2.43 14.81 6.80
N PRO A 194 2.63 14.27 5.59
CA PRO A 194 2.43 12.85 5.36
C PRO A 194 3.49 11.99 6.07
N LYS A 195 3.08 10.82 6.58
CA LYS A 195 3.96 9.68 6.85
C LYS A 195 3.93 8.78 5.61
N PHE A 196 5.07 8.60 4.94
CA PHE A 196 5.10 7.83 3.70
C PHE A 196 4.98 6.33 3.98
N GLN A 197 4.30 5.60 3.10
CA GLN A 197 4.17 4.16 3.19
C GLN A 197 4.08 3.54 1.79
N VAL A 198 4.97 2.59 1.49
CA VAL A 198 4.85 1.77 0.29
C VAL A 198 3.81 0.67 0.49
N TYR A 199 3.18 0.23 -0.60
CA TYR A 199 2.22 -0.89 -0.56
C TYR A 199 2.89 -2.27 -0.50
N ASN A 200 4.18 -2.34 -0.83
CA ASN A 200 5.00 -3.55 -0.75
C ASN A 200 6.42 -3.17 -0.38
N ASN A 201 7.00 -3.83 0.63
CA ASN A 201 8.30 -3.42 1.16
C ASN A 201 9.46 -3.59 0.17
N ALA A 202 9.30 -4.45 -0.86
CA ALA A 202 10.24 -4.53 -1.97
C ALA A 202 10.51 -3.17 -2.63
N LEU A 203 9.49 -2.29 -2.66
CA LEU A 203 9.60 -0.95 -3.23
C LEU A 203 10.48 -0.03 -2.37
N LYS A 204 10.51 -0.20 -1.05
CA LYS A 204 11.47 0.47 -0.16
C LYS A 204 12.87 -0.10 -0.37
N ILE A 205 12.97 -1.43 -0.41
CA ILE A 205 14.25 -2.14 -0.49
C ILE A 205 14.97 -1.90 -1.83
N ALA A 206 14.25 -1.68 -2.92
CA ALA A 206 14.84 -1.30 -4.22
C ALA A 206 15.66 0.02 -4.17
N TYR A 207 15.55 0.80 -3.10
CA TYR A 207 16.32 2.02 -2.84
C TYR A 207 17.09 1.97 -1.52
N ASN A 208 17.22 0.80 -0.91
CA ASN A 208 17.99 0.60 0.31
C ASN A 208 19.44 0.28 -0.06
N PRO A 209 20.44 0.95 0.55
CA PRO A 209 21.85 0.66 0.25
C PRO A 209 22.36 -0.64 0.86
N HIS A 210 21.62 -1.27 1.77
CA HIS A 210 22.05 -2.47 2.50
C HIS A 210 21.51 -3.74 1.86
N THR A 211 22.35 -4.78 1.82
CA THR A 211 21.91 -6.14 1.51
C THR A 211 21.08 -6.72 2.66
N PHE A 212 20.40 -7.84 2.41
CA PHE A 212 19.62 -8.56 3.43
C PHE A 212 20.44 -8.86 4.70
N ASP A 213 21.63 -9.44 4.54
CA ASP A 213 22.50 -9.80 5.66
C ASP A 213 22.97 -8.56 6.44
N GLN A 214 23.30 -7.48 5.74
CA GLN A 214 23.72 -6.22 6.36
C GLN A 214 22.57 -5.59 7.16
N ALA A 215 21.35 -5.59 6.60
CA ALA A 215 20.18 -5.04 7.22
C ALA A 215 19.78 -5.79 8.50
N ILE A 216 19.89 -7.13 8.51
CA ILE A 216 19.63 -7.94 9.71
C ILE A 216 20.63 -7.62 10.84
N MET A 217 21.89 -7.35 10.50
CA MET A 217 22.92 -7.03 11.50
C MET A 217 22.76 -5.62 12.10
N ASP A 218 22.16 -4.67 11.36
CA ASP A 218 21.85 -3.34 11.86
C ASP A 218 20.44 -3.29 12.47
N ARG A 219 20.36 -3.35 13.81
CA ARG A 219 19.08 -3.29 14.55
C ARG A 219 18.23 -2.06 14.24
N LYS A 220 18.86 -0.92 13.96
CA LYS A 220 18.14 0.33 13.69
C LYS A 220 17.52 0.27 12.29
N GLU A 221 18.29 -0.19 11.32
CA GLU A 221 17.80 -0.37 9.96
C GLU A 221 16.73 -1.46 9.89
N TRP A 222 16.96 -2.60 10.55
CA TRP A 222 15.96 -3.65 10.66
C TRP A 222 14.65 -3.16 11.28
N GLY A 223 14.73 -2.32 12.31
CA GLY A 223 13.54 -1.69 12.90
C GLY A 223 12.72 -0.87 11.89
N ARG A 224 13.39 -0.12 11.00
CA ARG A 224 12.73 0.65 9.92
C ARG A 224 12.14 -0.24 8.85
N ILE A 225 12.84 -1.32 8.49
CA ILE A 225 12.36 -2.31 7.52
C ILE A 225 11.14 -3.03 8.07
N LEU A 226 11.17 -3.44 9.34
CA LEU A 226 10.06 -4.05 10.05
C LEU A 226 8.83 -3.12 10.08
N GLU A 227 9.00 -1.86 10.50
CA GLU A 227 7.90 -0.89 10.53
C GLU A 227 7.28 -0.69 9.14
N SER A 228 8.10 -0.51 8.11
CA SER A 228 7.61 -0.37 6.74
C SER A 228 6.99 -1.65 6.20
N GLY A 229 7.46 -2.83 6.60
CA GLY A 229 6.91 -4.13 6.19
C GLY A 229 5.53 -4.38 6.79
N ILE A 230 5.37 -4.13 8.10
CA ILE A 230 4.08 -4.14 8.79
C ILE A 230 3.14 -3.09 8.17
N GLY A 231 3.64 -1.87 7.93
CA GLY A 231 2.88 -0.81 7.29
C GLY A 231 2.41 -1.15 5.89
N SER A 232 3.26 -1.82 5.09
CA SER A 232 2.93 -2.27 3.72
C SER A 232 1.76 -3.24 3.73
N TRP A 233 1.81 -4.22 4.64
CA TRP A 233 0.72 -5.16 4.85
C TRP A 233 -0.55 -4.44 5.34
N ILE A 234 -0.44 -3.49 6.28
CA ILE A 234 -1.58 -2.71 6.77
C ILE A 234 -2.27 -1.95 5.63
N VAL A 235 -1.53 -1.18 4.81
CA VAL A 235 -2.14 -0.38 3.73
C VAL A 235 -2.72 -1.27 2.63
N SER A 236 -2.06 -2.39 2.34
CA SER A 236 -2.55 -3.44 1.45
C SER A 236 -3.90 -4.01 1.92
N GLN A 237 -3.99 -4.47 3.18
CA GLN A 237 -5.21 -5.03 3.73
C GLN A 237 -6.30 -3.96 3.92
N ALA A 238 -5.90 -2.73 4.23
CA ALA A 238 -6.80 -1.60 4.36
C ALA A 238 -7.49 -1.24 3.04
N PHE A 239 -6.75 -1.31 1.93
CA PHE A 239 -7.28 -1.13 0.59
C PHE A 239 -8.38 -2.16 0.25
N VAL A 240 -8.12 -3.43 0.52
CA VAL A 240 -9.09 -4.54 0.29
C VAL A 240 -10.32 -4.39 1.18
N HIS A 241 -10.12 -4.06 2.45
CA HIS A 241 -11.19 -4.09 3.45
C HIS A 241 -11.79 -2.74 3.81
N ARG A 242 -11.45 -1.68 3.06
CA ARG A 242 -11.93 -0.30 3.26
C ARG A 242 -11.72 0.18 4.70
N ILE A 243 -10.48 0.07 5.17
CA ILE A 243 -10.03 0.58 6.48
C ILE A 243 -9.30 1.89 6.21
N GLU A 244 -9.56 2.90 7.03
CA GLU A 244 -8.77 4.13 6.99
C GLU A 244 -7.50 3.94 7.83
N VAL A 245 -6.35 4.34 7.29
CA VAL A 245 -5.04 4.25 7.95
C VAL A 245 -4.49 5.65 8.18
N PHE A 246 -4.04 5.90 9.41
CA PHE A 246 -3.43 7.15 9.84
C PHE A 246 -2.18 6.85 10.66
N TYR A 247 -1.40 7.88 10.98
CA TYR A 247 -0.42 7.83 12.07
C TYR A 247 -0.86 8.81 13.17
N TRP A 248 -0.31 8.76 14.38
CA TRP A 248 -0.54 9.81 15.37
C TRP A 248 0.78 10.35 15.93
N ARG A 249 0.85 11.66 16.15
CA ARG A 249 2.02 12.30 16.76
C ARG A 249 1.68 13.57 17.49
N GLU A 250 2.10 13.70 18.75
CA GLU A 250 2.06 14.93 19.53
C GLU A 250 3.39 15.12 20.26
N LEU A 251 4.07 16.24 19.98
CA LEU A 251 5.41 16.51 20.50
C LEU A 251 6.39 15.35 20.18
N ALA A 252 6.90 14.68 21.20
CA ALA A 252 7.82 13.55 21.11
C ALA A 252 7.12 12.18 21.08
N ASN A 253 5.80 12.15 21.29
CA ASN A 253 5.03 10.92 21.36
C ASN A 253 4.44 10.62 19.98
N GLU A 254 4.64 9.40 19.51
CA GLU A 254 4.18 8.89 18.23
C GLU A 254 3.46 7.55 18.43
N VAL A 255 2.48 7.29 17.57
CA VAL A 255 1.92 5.95 17.35
C VAL A 255 1.96 5.69 15.86
N ASP A 256 2.60 4.59 15.46
CA ASP A 256 2.94 4.34 14.06
C ASP A 256 1.72 4.22 13.15
N PHE A 257 0.72 3.43 13.55
CA PHE A 257 -0.50 3.21 12.77
C PHE A 257 -1.76 3.29 13.63
N ILE A 258 -2.70 4.10 13.16
CA ILE A 258 -4.06 4.19 13.70
C ILE A 258 -5.02 3.73 12.61
N LEU A 259 -5.74 2.64 12.88
CA LEU A 259 -6.72 2.09 11.96
C LEU A 259 -8.12 2.52 12.37
N ARG A 260 -8.95 2.93 11.41
CA ARG A 260 -10.36 3.27 11.66
C ARG A 260 -11.28 2.55 10.68
N LYS A 261 -12.31 1.90 11.22
CA LYS A 261 -13.38 1.28 10.43
C LYS A 261 -14.72 1.47 11.12
N LYS A 262 -15.68 2.10 10.43
CA LYS A 262 -17.04 2.36 10.94
C LYS A 262 -17.05 2.94 12.37
N GLY A 263 -16.17 3.91 12.62
CA GLY A 263 -16.02 4.58 13.92
C GLY A 263 -15.20 3.82 14.97
N THR A 264 -14.90 2.53 14.76
CA THR A 264 -14.00 1.77 15.65
C THR A 264 -12.55 2.11 15.34
N VAL A 265 -11.75 2.40 16.37
CA VAL A 265 -10.35 2.81 16.26
C VAL A 265 -9.45 1.77 16.93
N VAL A 266 -8.34 1.43 16.26
CA VAL A 266 -7.29 0.55 16.76
C VAL A 266 -5.95 1.28 16.63
N ALA A 267 -5.12 1.21 17.66
CA ALA A 267 -3.80 1.82 17.69
C ALA A 267 -2.71 0.74 17.70
N ILE A 268 -1.71 0.90 16.83
CA ILE A 268 -0.65 -0.08 16.61
C ILE A 268 0.69 0.66 16.62
N GLU A 269 1.59 0.16 17.46
CA GLU A 269 2.98 0.59 17.51
C GLU A 269 3.86 -0.57 17.07
N VAL A 270 4.88 -0.32 16.25
CA VAL A 270 5.82 -1.36 15.81
C VAL A 270 7.13 -1.25 16.59
N LYS A 271 7.63 -2.38 17.07
CA LYS A 271 8.89 -2.46 17.80
C LYS A 271 9.68 -3.70 17.42
N SER A 272 10.96 -3.54 17.13
CA SER A 272 11.93 -4.64 16.97
C SER A 272 12.56 -5.08 18.29
N ASN A 273 12.03 -4.60 19.43
CA ASN A 273 12.50 -4.94 20.76
C ASN A 273 11.34 -5.49 21.61
N ALA A 274 11.64 -5.98 22.82
CA ALA A 274 10.67 -6.58 23.73
C ALA A 274 9.82 -5.55 24.53
N GLU A 275 9.77 -4.28 24.10
CA GLU A 275 8.98 -3.25 24.78
C GLU A 275 7.48 -3.52 24.59
N LYS A 276 6.71 -3.50 25.69
CA LYS A 276 5.27 -3.87 25.70
C LYS A 276 4.31 -2.68 25.68
N SER A 277 4.81 -1.47 25.90
CA SER A 277 4.04 -0.23 25.81
C SER A 277 4.99 0.95 25.60
N THR A 278 4.55 1.94 24.83
CA THR A 278 5.26 3.21 24.67
C THR A 278 4.47 4.35 25.31
N LYS A 279 5.16 5.46 25.57
CA LYS A 279 4.49 6.70 26.03
C LYS A 279 3.44 7.18 25.03
N GLY A 280 3.72 7.09 23.73
CA GLY A 280 2.78 7.49 22.69
C GLY A 280 1.52 6.62 22.66
N LEU A 281 1.66 5.30 22.75
CA LEU A 281 0.52 4.39 22.78
C LEU A 281 -0.34 4.63 24.03
N THR A 282 0.30 4.88 25.17
CA THR A 282 -0.37 5.20 26.44
C THR A 282 -1.15 6.52 26.36
N GLU A 283 -0.52 7.59 25.85
CA GLU A 283 -1.17 8.90 25.72
C GLU A 283 -2.33 8.87 24.71
N PHE A 284 -2.13 8.21 23.57
CA PHE A 284 -3.19 7.99 22.59
C PHE A 284 -4.37 7.24 23.22
N GLY A 285 -4.09 6.19 24.01
CA GLY A 285 -5.07 5.42 24.75
C GLY A 285 -5.94 6.28 25.67
N TYR A 286 -5.33 7.16 26.46
CA TYR A 286 -6.06 8.09 27.34
C TYR A 286 -6.90 9.10 26.56
N LYS A 287 -6.36 9.64 25.48
CA LYS A 287 -6.97 10.74 24.72
C LYS A 287 -8.15 10.30 23.85
N PHE A 288 -8.00 9.18 23.16
CA PHE A 288 -8.96 8.76 22.13
C PHE A 288 -9.74 7.49 22.50
N LYS A 289 -9.35 6.78 23.56
CA LYS A 289 -10.02 5.55 24.03
C LYS A 289 -10.29 4.57 22.89
N PRO A 290 -9.25 4.13 22.14
CA PRO A 290 -9.42 3.18 21.06
C PRO A 290 -9.96 1.86 21.61
N LYS A 291 -10.54 1.05 20.72
CA LYS A 291 -10.99 -0.31 21.06
C LYS A 291 -9.83 -1.17 21.57
N SER A 292 -8.68 -1.05 20.93
CA SER A 292 -7.45 -1.71 21.32
C SER A 292 -6.24 -0.86 20.96
N ALA A 293 -5.19 -1.02 21.75
CA ALA A 293 -3.90 -0.37 21.57
C ALA A 293 -2.83 -1.40 21.93
N PHE A 294 -1.96 -1.76 20.99
CA PHE A 294 -0.98 -2.82 21.21
C PHE A 294 0.29 -2.61 20.38
N ILE A 295 1.33 -3.37 20.74
CA ILE A 295 2.58 -3.43 20.00
C ILE A 295 2.57 -4.64 19.06
N VAL A 296 3.09 -4.45 17.85
CA VAL A 296 3.51 -5.52 16.95
C VAL A 296 5.03 -5.67 17.03
N GLY A 297 5.48 -6.85 17.41
CA GLY A 297 6.86 -7.16 17.77
C GLY A 297 6.96 -8.05 19.01
N ASP A 298 8.18 -8.30 19.48
CA ASP A 298 8.47 -9.24 20.57
C ASP A 298 7.76 -8.91 21.90
N GLY A 299 7.41 -7.63 22.12
CA GLY A 299 6.70 -7.18 23.31
C GLY A 299 5.18 -7.32 23.27
N GLY A 300 4.59 -7.68 22.12
CA GLY A 300 3.14 -7.74 21.93
C GLY A 300 2.73 -8.90 21.01
N ILE A 301 1.97 -8.60 19.96
CA ILE A 301 1.63 -9.58 18.93
C ILE A 301 2.87 -9.75 18.04
N SER A 302 3.35 -10.98 17.87
CA SER A 302 4.51 -11.22 17.01
C SER A 302 4.23 -10.77 15.57
N ALA A 303 5.26 -10.35 14.84
CA ALA A 303 5.10 -9.94 13.45
C ALA A 303 4.56 -11.08 12.56
N GLU A 304 4.98 -12.32 12.80
CA GLU A 304 4.44 -13.50 12.08
C GLU A 304 2.95 -13.70 12.34
N GLU A 305 2.49 -13.63 13.60
CA GLU A 305 1.07 -13.73 13.94
C GLU A 305 0.26 -12.58 13.32
N PHE A 306 0.78 -11.36 13.38
CA PHE A 306 0.11 -10.17 12.85
C PHE A 306 -0.02 -10.21 11.31
N LEU A 307 1.02 -10.63 10.60
CA LEU A 307 0.99 -10.73 9.13
C LEU A 307 0.16 -11.91 8.62
N SER A 308 -0.14 -12.88 9.49
CA SER A 308 -0.91 -14.09 9.16
C SER A 308 -2.40 -13.98 9.51
N MET A 309 -2.81 -12.95 10.25
CA MET A 309 -4.20 -12.79 10.68
C MET A 309 -5.08 -12.10 9.64
N ASP A 310 -6.39 -12.28 9.76
CA ASP A 310 -7.36 -11.42 9.09
C ASP A 310 -7.48 -10.08 9.84
N ILE A 311 -7.04 -8.97 9.22
CA ILE A 311 -7.07 -7.63 9.82
C ILE A 311 -8.47 -7.23 10.33
N ARG A 312 -9.54 -7.80 9.76
CA ARG A 312 -10.92 -7.51 10.18
C ARG A 312 -11.18 -7.96 11.61
N ASN A 313 -10.43 -8.95 12.10
CA ASN A 313 -10.53 -9.44 13.48
C ASN A 313 -10.21 -8.33 14.50
N LEU A 314 -9.36 -7.36 14.16
CA LEU A 314 -9.07 -6.22 15.03
C LEU A 314 -10.31 -5.36 15.36
N PHE A 315 -11.37 -5.46 14.55
CA PHE A 315 -12.59 -4.68 14.70
C PHE A 315 -13.78 -5.50 15.25
N LYS A 316 -13.70 -6.84 15.26
CA LYS A 316 -14.79 -7.71 15.75
C LYS A 316 -15.03 -7.51 17.24
N LYS A 317 -16.31 -7.41 17.65
CA LYS A 317 -16.73 -7.16 19.04
C LYS A 317 -16.16 -8.18 20.00
#